data_AF-A0AA50Q6T7-F1
#
_entry.id   AF-A0AA50Q6T7-F1
#
_cell.length_a   1.000
_cell.length_b   1.000
_cell.length_c   1.000
_cell.angle_alpha   90.00
_cell.angle_beta   90.00
_cell.angle_gamma   90.00
#
_symmetry.space_group_name_H-M   'P 1'
#
loop_
_entity.id
_entity.type
_entity.pdbx_description
1 polymer ?
#
loop_
_entity_poly.entity_id
_entity_poly.type
_entity_poly.pdbx_seq_one_letter_code
_entity_poly.pdbx_strand_id
1 'polypeptide(L)'
;MSFLYRGVSEELYLKLNGKLKPKISNQQFASHAHFGESPAVFGSGIVFGESNINSVVRHQWAQAGIPTSGVSTTPSIERARIYALNEFKLKKGYIFKLSVERLYQAGVSIYKVNELVPYPAIPEDDEHILVADDFGSIPESAIISVEVVI
;
A
#
# COMPACT_ATOMS: atom_id res chain seq x y z
N MET A 1 5.00 14.04 8.95
CA MET A 1 3.76 13.25 8.93
C MET A 1 3.86 12.23 10.06
N SER A 2 2.89 12.17 10.97
CA SER A 2 3.00 11.32 12.17
C SER A 2 2.27 9.98 12.05
N PHE A 3 1.24 9.91 11.20
CA PHE A 3 0.39 8.73 11.06
C PHE A 3 0.06 8.44 9.59
N LEU A 4 -0.18 7.17 9.31
CA LEU A 4 -0.73 6.65 8.05
C LEU A 4 -1.98 5.84 8.36
N TYR A 5 -2.87 5.74 7.38
CA TYR A 5 -4.16 5.08 7.50
C TYR A 5 -4.34 4.03 6.41
N ARG A 6 -4.93 2.88 6.78
CA ARG A 6 -5.38 1.85 5.84
C ARG A 6 -6.86 1.60 6.02
N GLY A 7 -7.64 1.82 4.96
CA GLY A 7 -9.01 1.34 4.87
C GLY A 7 -9.07 -0.13 4.46
N VAL A 8 -9.86 -0.93 5.16
CA VAL A 8 -10.08 -2.35 4.88
C VAL A 8 -11.58 -2.64 4.97
N SER A 9 -12.14 -3.32 3.97
CA SER A 9 -13.53 -3.77 4.01
C SER A 9 -13.75 -4.78 5.14
N GLU A 10 -14.99 -4.91 5.64
CA GLU A 10 -15.30 -5.90 6.66
C GLU A 10 -14.91 -7.33 6.26
N GLU A 11 -15.22 -7.72 5.03
CA GLU A 11 -14.85 -9.04 4.49
C GLU A 11 -13.34 -9.28 4.56
N LEU A 12 -12.54 -8.30 4.10
CA LEU A 12 -11.09 -8.43 4.09
C LEU A 12 -10.50 -8.42 5.51
N TYR A 13 -11.06 -7.61 6.41
CA TYR A 13 -10.67 -7.57 7.82
C TYR A 13 -10.89 -8.93 8.49
N LEU A 14 -12.05 -9.54 8.29
CA LEU A 14 -12.38 -10.87 8.83
C LEU A 14 -11.49 -11.96 8.21
N LYS A 15 -11.30 -11.93 6.89
CA LYS A 15 -10.45 -12.88 6.17
C LYS A 15 -8.99 -12.86 6.65
N LEU A 16 -8.48 -11.68 6.98
CA LEU A 16 -7.11 -11.49 7.46
C LEU A 16 -6.98 -11.60 8.99
N ASN A 17 -8.07 -11.92 9.69
CA ASN A 17 -8.14 -11.99 11.16
C ASN A 17 -7.61 -10.70 11.82
N GLY A 18 -8.01 -9.54 11.27
CA GLY A 18 -7.60 -8.22 11.76
C GLY A 18 -6.15 -7.83 11.49
N LYS A 19 -5.41 -8.58 10.66
CA LYS A 19 -4.01 -8.28 10.31
C LYS A 19 -3.90 -7.49 9.01
N LEU A 20 -2.90 -6.63 8.92
CA LEU A 20 -2.51 -5.98 7.68
C LEU A 20 -1.51 -6.85 6.93
N LYS A 21 -1.98 -7.52 5.87
CA LYS A 21 -1.17 -8.38 5.02
C LYS A 21 -1.19 -7.89 3.58
N PRO A 22 -0.06 -7.97 2.86
CA PRO A 22 -0.04 -7.75 1.43
C PRO A 22 -0.80 -8.87 0.71
N LYS A 23 -1.18 -8.60 -0.54
CA LYS A 23 -1.86 -9.59 -1.39
C LYS A 23 -0.95 -10.80 -1.68
N ILE A 24 0.35 -10.57 -1.81
CA ILE A 24 1.38 -11.61 -1.91
C ILE A 24 2.32 -11.46 -0.72
N SER A 25 2.41 -12.48 0.13
CA SER A 25 3.32 -12.48 1.29
C SER A 25 4.58 -13.30 1.00
N ASN A 26 5.68 -12.95 1.67
CA ASN A 26 6.97 -13.67 1.63
C ASN A 26 7.62 -13.73 0.23
N GLN A 27 7.23 -12.81 -0.66
CA GLN A 27 7.91 -12.61 -1.93
C GLN A 27 8.60 -11.26 -1.91
N GLN A 28 9.81 -11.21 -2.47
CA GLN A 28 10.58 -9.97 -2.53
C GLN A 28 9.74 -8.86 -3.17
N PHE A 29 9.81 -7.68 -2.57
CA PHE A 29 9.09 -6.53 -3.09
C PHE A 29 9.66 -6.07 -4.42
N ALA A 30 10.99 -6.06 -4.57
CA ALA A 30 11.66 -5.66 -5.79
C ALA A 30 11.21 -6.52 -6.98
N SER A 31 11.12 -5.90 -8.16
CA SER A 31 10.80 -6.63 -9.38
C SER A 31 11.62 -6.17 -10.57
N HIS A 32 11.78 -7.09 -11.50
CA HIS A 32 12.36 -6.82 -12.81
C HIS A 32 11.29 -6.20 -13.70
N ALA A 33 11.68 -5.18 -14.46
CA ALA A 33 10.92 -4.75 -15.62
C ALA A 33 11.46 -5.44 -16.85
N HIS A 34 10.59 -6.10 -17.62
CA HIS A 34 10.96 -6.72 -18.88
C HIS A 34 10.64 -5.80 -20.06
N PHE A 35 11.50 -5.85 -21.08
CA PHE A 35 11.28 -5.07 -22.29
C PHE A 35 9.96 -5.48 -22.96
N GLY A 36 9.12 -4.50 -23.29
CA GLY A 36 7.78 -4.74 -23.86
C GLY A 36 6.68 -5.06 -22.83
N GLU A 37 6.99 -5.07 -21.53
CA GLU A 37 5.93 -5.05 -20.52
C GLU A 37 5.16 -3.72 -20.57
N SER A 38 3.83 -3.80 -20.45
CA SER A 38 2.94 -2.64 -20.53
C SER A 38 3.34 -1.45 -19.64
N PRO A 39 3.83 -1.61 -18.39
CA PRO A 39 4.29 -0.48 -17.58
C PRO A 39 5.65 0.09 -18.00
N ALA A 40 6.46 -0.62 -18.81
CA ALA A 40 7.81 -0.21 -19.22
C ALA A 40 7.79 0.71 -20.45
N VAL A 41 7.05 1.82 -20.37
CA VAL A 41 6.98 2.86 -21.40
C VAL A 41 7.88 4.05 -21.05
N PHE A 42 8.25 4.85 -22.05
CA PHE A 42 9.05 6.06 -21.83
C PHE A 42 8.34 7.01 -20.84
N GLY A 43 9.08 7.46 -19.83
CA GLY A 43 8.54 8.36 -18.78
C GLY A 43 7.74 7.67 -17.66
N SER A 44 7.68 6.33 -17.64
CA SER A 44 6.97 5.57 -16.58
C SER A 44 7.65 5.61 -15.20
N GLY A 45 8.94 5.98 -15.13
CA GLY A 45 9.74 5.90 -13.92
C GLY A 45 10.36 4.52 -13.65
N ILE A 46 10.10 3.53 -14.51
CA ILE A 46 10.78 2.22 -14.45
C ILE A 46 12.27 2.36 -14.75
N VAL A 47 13.07 1.61 -13.99
CA VAL A 47 14.53 1.51 -14.14
C VAL A 47 14.94 0.12 -14.63
N PHE A 48 16.10 0.03 -15.26
CA PHE A 48 16.66 -1.25 -15.72
C PHE A 48 17.12 -2.10 -14.53
N GLY A 49 16.83 -3.41 -14.57
CA GLY A 49 17.19 -4.37 -13.52
C GLY A 49 16.12 -4.55 -12.45
N GLU A 50 16.49 -5.24 -11.36
CA GLU A 50 15.64 -5.43 -10.20
C GLU A 50 15.62 -4.17 -9.32
N SER A 51 14.42 -3.67 -9.00
CA SER A 51 14.30 -2.48 -8.15
C SER A 51 12.96 -2.43 -7.43
N ASN A 52 12.95 -1.84 -6.23
CA ASN A 52 11.73 -1.50 -5.51
C ASN A 52 10.91 -0.45 -6.26
N ILE A 53 11.56 0.49 -6.97
CA ILE A 53 10.88 1.52 -7.77
C ILE A 53 10.03 0.86 -8.86
N ASN A 54 10.56 -0.17 -9.53
CA ASN A 54 9.82 -0.92 -10.54
C ASN A 54 8.54 -1.51 -9.95
N SER A 55 8.61 -2.03 -8.73
CA SER A 55 7.44 -2.58 -8.03
C SER A 55 6.45 -1.53 -7.57
N VAL A 56 6.91 -0.37 -7.13
CA VAL A 56 6.04 0.79 -6.83
C VAL A 56 5.27 1.21 -8.09
N VAL A 57 5.96 1.35 -9.22
CA VAL A 57 5.33 1.71 -10.51
C VAL A 57 4.34 0.63 -10.96
N ARG A 58 4.69 -0.65 -10.85
CA ARG A 58 3.79 -1.78 -11.19
C ARG A 58 2.58 -1.89 -10.26
N HIS A 59 2.75 -1.56 -8.99
CA HIS A 59 1.67 -1.53 -8.01
C HIS A 59 0.62 -0.47 -8.36
N GLN A 60 1.06 0.64 -8.97
CA GLN A 60 0.19 1.74 -9.42
C GLN A 60 -0.44 1.51 -10.81
N TRP A 61 0.15 0.66 -11.64
CA TRP A 61 -0.20 0.60 -13.06
C TRP A 61 -1.68 0.26 -13.31
N ALA A 62 -2.33 1.14 -14.08
CA ALA A 62 -3.69 1.01 -14.62
C ALA A 62 -4.80 0.74 -13.59
N GLN A 63 -4.63 1.13 -12.31
CA GLN A 63 -5.57 0.86 -11.20
C GLN A 63 -5.87 -0.63 -10.94
N ALA A 64 -5.41 -1.54 -11.81
CA ALA A 64 -5.51 -2.98 -11.67
C ALA A 64 -4.52 -3.50 -10.64
N GLY A 65 -3.38 -2.81 -10.49
CA GLY A 65 -2.34 -3.03 -9.49
C GLY A 65 -1.88 -4.48 -9.41
N ILE A 66 -0.74 -4.80 -10.04
CA ILE A 66 -0.17 -6.15 -9.93
C ILE A 66 0.07 -6.42 -8.44
N PRO A 67 -0.46 -7.52 -7.88
CA PRO A 67 -0.28 -7.85 -6.48
C PRO A 67 1.23 -7.86 -6.13
N THR A 68 1.61 -7.12 -5.10
CA THR A 68 2.98 -7.11 -4.56
C THR A 68 2.95 -7.41 -3.06
N SER A 69 4.12 -7.50 -2.44
CA SER A 69 4.30 -7.51 -0.98
C SER A 69 4.14 -6.13 -0.30
N GLY A 70 3.72 -5.12 -1.06
CA GLY A 70 3.40 -3.79 -0.55
C GLY A 70 1.96 -3.67 -0.04
N VAL A 71 1.78 -2.88 1.01
CA VAL A 71 0.48 -2.49 1.56
C VAL A 71 0.29 -0.98 1.39
N SER A 72 -0.66 -0.58 0.54
CA SER A 72 -0.97 0.84 0.31
C SER A 72 -1.59 1.51 1.51
N THR A 73 -1.11 2.68 1.89
CA THR A 73 -1.68 3.53 2.94
C THR A 73 -1.77 4.96 2.48
N THR A 74 -2.56 5.77 3.17
CA THR A 74 -2.73 7.20 2.88
C THR A 74 -2.62 7.99 4.18
N PRO A 75 -2.12 9.24 4.16
CA PRO A 75 -2.24 10.14 5.30
C PRO A 75 -3.65 10.65 5.55
N SER A 76 -4.56 10.52 4.59
CA SER A 76 -5.92 11.01 4.70
C SER A 76 -6.83 9.95 5.31
N ILE A 77 -7.32 10.20 6.53
CA ILE A 77 -8.30 9.33 7.18
C ILE A 77 -9.61 9.25 6.37
N GLU A 78 -9.99 10.33 5.68
CA GLU A 78 -11.18 10.37 4.83
C GLU A 78 -11.02 9.46 3.61
N ARG A 79 -9.86 9.47 2.97
CA ARG A 79 -9.53 8.53 1.88
C ARG A 79 -9.55 7.09 2.38
N ALA A 80 -8.94 6.81 3.53
CA ALA A 80 -8.99 5.49 4.15
C ALA A 80 -10.44 5.04 4.42
N ARG A 81 -11.34 5.95 4.83
CA ARG A 81 -12.77 5.64 4.98
C ARG A 81 -13.44 5.27 3.66
N ILE A 82 -13.19 6.05 2.60
CA ILE A 82 -13.73 5.77 1.25
C ILE A 82 -13.29 4.38 0.80
N TYR A 83 -12.03 4.01 1.00
CA TYR A 83 -11.53 2.66 0.68
C TYR A 83 -12.15 1.57 1.56
N ALA A 84 -12.28 1.80 2.87
CA ALA A 84 -12.88 0.84 3.79
C ALA A 84 -14.34 0.52 3.43
N LEU A 85 -15.08 1.51 2.92
CA LEU A 85 -16.48 1.38 2.52
C LEU A 85 -16.66 1.08 1.02
N ASN A 86 -15.58 0.84 0.28
CA ASN A 86 -15.60 0.63 -1.17
C ASN A 86 -16.43 1.70 -1.89
N GLU A 87 -16.07 2.97 -1.73
CA GLU A 87 -16.82 4.12 -2.27
C GLU A 87 -18.29 4.15 -1.77
N PHE A 88 -18.49 3.86 -0.48
CA PHE A 88 -19.81 3.80 0.17
C PHE A 88 -20.76 2.72 -0.36
N LYS A 89 -20.25 1.73 -1.11
CA LYS A 89 -21.00 0.54 -1.53
C LYS A 89 -21.18 -0.47 -0.38
N LEU A 90 -20.32 -0.40 0.63
CA LEU A 90 -20.39 -1.23 1.84
C LEU A 90 -20.88 -0.40 3.02
N LYS A 91 -21.60 -1.06 3.93
CA LYS A 91 -22.15 -0.43 5.14
C LYS A 91 -21.18 -0.45 6.33
N LYS A 92 -20.06 -1.15 6.20
CA LYS A 92 -19.12 -1.36 7.29
C LYS A 92 -17.73 -1.65 6.77
N GLY A 93 -16.74 -1.04 7.43
CA GLY A 93 -15.32 -1.27 7.19
C GLY A 93 -14.50 -0.95 8.44
N TYR A 94 -13.19 -1.05 8.30
CA TYR A 94 -12.23 -0.80 9.37
C TYR A 94 -11.12 0.12 8.87
N ILE A 95 -10.71 1.05 9.72
CA ILE A 95 -9.55 1.91 9.48
C ILE A 95 -8.47 1.56 10.49
N PHE A 96 -7.30 1.20 9.99
CA PHE A 96 -6.10 1.05 10.79
C PHE A 96 -5.38 2.39 10.85
N LYS A 97 -5.02 2.82 12.05
CA LYS A 97 -4.12 3.96 12.28
C LYS A 97 -2.73 3.44 12.62
N LEU A 98 -1.74 3.86 11.85
CA LEU A 98 -0.36 3.40 11.94
C LEU A 98 0.55 4.56 12.33
N SER A 99 1.49 4.33 13.25
CA SER A 99 2.53 5.32 13.57
C SER A 99 3.72 5.16 12.62
N VAL A 100 4.08 6.25 11.94
CA VAL A 100 5.24 6.27 11.02
C VAL A 100 6.54 5.96 11.76
N GLU A 101 6.69 6.48 12.98
CA GLU A 101 7.86 6.21 13.82
C GLU A 101 7.96 4.71 14.16
N ARG A 102 6.85 4.09 14.57
CA ARG A 102 6.83 2.67 14.92
C ARG A 102 7.01 1.75 13.72
N LEU A 103 6.55 2.17 12.55
CA LEU A 103 6.82 1.46 11.29
C LEU A 103 8.33 1.40 11.03
N TYR A 104 9.03 2.53 11.12
CA TYR A 104 10.49 2.56 10.97
C TYR A 104 11.21 1.74 12.04
N GLN A 105 10.80 1.85 13.31
CA GLN A 105 11.36 1.05 14.41
C GLN A 105 11.18 -0.46 14.20
N ALA A 106 10.10 -0.86 13.52
CA ALA A 106 9.81 -2.25 13.18
C ALA A 106 10.41 -2.70 11.84
N GLY A 107 11.32 -1.92 11.23
CA GLY A 107 11.99 -2.29 9.98
C GLY A 107 11.13 -2.15 8.73
N VAL A 108 9.97 -1.50 8.81
CA VAL A 108 9.08 -1.30 7.66
C VAL A 108 9.62 -0.17 6.78
N SER A 109 9.78 -0.46 5.48
CA SER A 109 10.10 0.54 4.46
C SER A 109 8.83 1.25 3.97
N ILE A 110 8.94 2.56 3.75
CA ILE A 110 7.82 3.40 3.28
C ILE A 110 8.20 4.04 1.95
N TYR A 111 7.44 3.74 0.90
CA TYR A 111 7.63 4.30 -0.44
C TYR A 111 6.52 5.28 -0.75
N LYS A 112 6.87 6.56 -0.92
CA LYS A 112 5.92 7.61 -1.30
C LYS A 112 5.68 7.57 -2.80
N VAL A 113 4.47 7.21 -3.19
CA VAL A 113 4.11 7.02 -4.60
C VAL A 113 4.30 8.31 -5.38
N ASN A 114 3.86 9.45 -4.83
CA ASN A 114 3.97 10.77 -5.48
C ASN A 114 5.41 11.24 -5.71
N GLU A 115 6.39 10.73 -4.95
CA GLU A 115 7.81 11.07 -5.14
C GLU A 115 8.50 10.14 -6.15
N LEU A 116 7.99 8.92 -6.33
CA LEU A 116 8.65 7.86 -7.10
C LEU A 116 8.00 7.58 -8.44
N VAL A 117 6.71 7.88 -8.59
CA VAL A 117 5.92 7.60 -9.80
C VAL A 117 5.58 8.93 -10.46
N PRO A 118 6.04 9.19 -11.69
CA PRO A 118 5.82 10.47 -12.37
C PRO A 118 4.34 10.82 -12.60
N TYR A 119 3.50 9.80 -12.82
CA TYR A 119 2.08 9.94 -13.10
C TYR A 119 1.29 8.94 -12.24
N PRO A 120 1.11 9.21 -10.93
CA PRO A 120 0.42 8.30 -10.05
C PRO A 120 -1.08 8.27 -10.37
N ALA A 121 -1.74 7.14 -10.10
CA ALA A 121 -3.13 6.93 -10.52
C ALA A 121 -4.11 7.89 -9.83
N ILE A 122 -3.84 8.24 -8.56
CA ILE A 122 -4.62 9.17 -7.76
C ILE A 122 -3.63 10.03 -6.95
N PRO A 123 -3.05 11.10 -7.54
CA PRO A 123 -2.05 11.93 -6.87
C PRO A 123 -2.54 12.51 -5.52
N GLU A 124 -3.83 12.84 -5.42
CA GLU A 124 -4.44 13.43 -4.22
C GLU A 124 -4.61 12.43 -3.08
N ASP A 125 -4.44 11.13 -3.32
CA ASP A 125 -4.45 10.13 -2.24
C ASP A 125 -3.16 10.18 -1.41
N ASP A 126 -2.08 10.75 -1.97
CA ASP A 126 -0.74 10.77 -1.39
C ASP A 126 -0.34 9.38 -0.87
N GLU A 127 -0.43 8.39 -1.75
CA GLU A 127 -0.25 6.99 -1.36
C GLU A 127 1.17 6.71 -0.87
N HIS A 128 1.26 5.97 0.23
CA HIS A 128 2.48 5.45 0.82
C HIS A 128 2.40 3.93 0.85
N ILE A 129 3.28 3.25 0.12
CA ILE A 129 3.36 1.79 0.12
C ILE A 129 4.28 1.34 1.26
N LEU A 130 3.74 0.53 2.16
CA LEU A 130 4.46 -0.08 3.27
C LEU A 130 4.98 -1.46 2.87
N VAL A 131 6.24 -1.76 3.18
CA VAL A 131 6.86 -3.07 2.93
C VAL A 131 7.56 -3.53 4.20
N ALA A 132 7.07 -4.62 4.80
CA ALA A 132 7.73 -5.26 5.93
C ALA A 132 9.07 -5.89 5.52
N ASP A 133 10.00 -6.02 6.47
CA ASP A 133 11.33 -6.60 6.26
C ASP A 133 11.28 -8.07 5.79
N ASP A 134 10.31 -8.82 6.31
CA ASP A 134 10.00 -10.20 5.93
C ASP A 134 9.07 -10.32 4.70
N PHE A 135 8.68 -9.19 4.11
CA PHE A 135 7.67 -9.09 3.03
C PHE A 135 6.31 -9.70 3.42
N GLY A 136 6.05 -9.82 4.72
CA GLY A 136 4.90 -10.43 5.32
C GLY A 136 3.91 -9.41 5.86
N SER A 137 3.44 -9.63 7.08
CA SER A 137 2.42 -8.76 7.69
C SER A 137 3.05 -7.49 8.22
N ILE A 138 2.35 -6.36 8.14
CA ILE A 138 2.79 -5.16 8.86
C ILE A 138 2.72 -5.46 10.38
N PRO A 139 3.80 -5.21 11.14
CA PRO A 139 3.86 -5.54 12.56
C PRO A 139 2.76 -4.86 13.37
N GLU A 140 2.12 -5.63 14.27
CA GLU A 140 1.05 -5.13 15.14
C GLU A 140 1.54 -4.01 16.08
N SER A 141 2.84 -4.00 16.41
CA SER A 141 3.47 -2.93 17.19
C SER A 141 3.34 -1.54 16.56
N ALA A 142 3.23 -1.47 15.23
CA ALA A 142 3.08 -0.21 14.49
C ALA A 142 1.62 0.28 14.41
N ILE A 143 0.65 -0.60 14.71
CA ILE A 143 -0.78 -0.26 14.74
C ILE A 143 -1.09 0.44 16.06
N ILE A 144 -1.62 1.66 15.98
CA ILE A 144 -2.02 2.48 17.12
C ILE A 144 -3.47 2.18 17.52
N SER A 145 -4.35 2.10 16.53
CA SER A 145 -5.77 1.79 16.73
C SER A 145 -6.37 1.16 15.49
N VAL A 146 -7.48 0.45 15.69
CA VAL A 146 -8.37 -0.01 14.64
C VAL A 146 -9.76 0.50 14.97
N GLU A 147 -10.36 1.25 14.05
CA GLU A 147 -11.65 1.90 14.24
C GLU A 147 -12.65 1.32 13.23
N VAL A 148 -13.86 1.01 13.70
CA VAL A 148 -14.97 0.63 12.83
C VAL A 148 -15.56 1.87 12.17
N VAL A 149 -15.83 1.80 10.88
CA VAL A 149 -16.53 2.84 10.13
C VAL A 149 -17.78 2.28 9.48
N ILE A 150 -18.82 3.10 9.45
CA ILE A 150 -20.17 2.83 8.93
C ILE A 150 -20.51 3.92 7.92
#